data_AF-A0A0N4TE14-F1
#
_entry.id   AF-A0A0N4TE14-F1
#
_cell.length_a   1.000
_cell.length_b   1.000
_cell.length_c   1.000
_cell.angle_alpha   90.00
_cell.angle_beta   90.00
_cell.angle_gamma   90.00
#
_symmetry.space_group_name_H-M   'P 1'
#
loop_
_entity.id
_entity.type
_entity.pdbx_description
1 polymer ?
#
loop_
_entity_poly.entity_id
_entity_poly.type
_entity_poly.pdbx_seq_one_letter_code
_entity_poly.pdbx_strand_id
1 'polypeptide(L)'
;ICLPASLPSAFSAFNQPFVVGQPNHRCRLPEGREDLSPINEFATPDEMSCQQYNATEVDQLLNSSINLINEREYLRNLSLISCQMGWIYDDNIYIDTLVTEKKII
;
A
#
# COMPACT_ATOMS: atom_id res chain seq x y z
N ILE A 1 7.36 -24.32 54.56
CA ILE A 1 6.99 -22.91 54.33
C ILE A 1 7.89 -22.35 53.25
N CYS A 2 7.35 -22.07 52.07
CA CYS A 2 8.00 -21.32 51.00
C CYS A 2 6.89 -20.57 50.26
N LEU A 3 6.89 -19.25 50.31
CA LEU A 3 6.32 -18.38 49.29
C LEU A 3 7.50 -17.52 48.81
N PRO A 4 7.68 -17.32 47.50
CA PRO A 4 7.13 -16.07 46.97
C PRO A 4 6.62 -16.12 45.52
N ALA A 5 5.67 -15.20 45.27
CA ALA A 5 5.46 -14.47 44.01
C ALA A 5 4.93 -15.21 42.78
N SER A 6 3.60 -15.38 42.74
CA SER A 6 2.84 -15.47 41.50
C SER A 6 1.69 -14.44 41.53
N LEU A 7 2.02 -13.16 41.43
CA LEU A 7 1.09 -12.06 41.20
C LEU A 7 1.59 -11.28 39.98
N PRO A 8 0.72 -10.70 39.13
CA PRO A 8 -0.21 -11.35 38.22
C PRO A 8 0.10 -10.88 36.77
N SER A 9 0.51 -11.75 35.86
CA SER A 9 0.70 -11.33 34.45
C SER A 9 -0.55 -11.55 33.59
N ALA A 10 -1.73 -11.26 34.14
CA ALA A 10 -2.95 -11.12 33.34
C ALA A 10 -2.93 -9.85 32.47
N PHE A 11 -1.91 -8.98 32.63
CA PHE A 11 -1.70 -7.77 31.81
C PHE A 11 -0.75 -7.96 30.63
N SER A 12 -0.14 -9.13 30.44
CA SER A 12 0.63 -9.41 29.21
C SER A 12 -0.27 -9.76 28.02
N ALA A 13 -1.57 -9.96 28.22
CA ALA A 13 -2.50 -10.44 27.20
C ALA A 13 -3.25 -9.34 26.42
N PHE A 14 -3.03 -8.06 26.73
CA PHE A 14 -3.77 -6.95 26.11
C PHE A 14 -2.87 -5.85 25.51
N ASN A 15 -1.69 -6.20 25.00
CA ASN A 15 -0.87 -5.29 24.19
C ASN A 15 -0.97 -5.61 22.68
N GLN A 16 -2.11 -6.12 22.23
CA GLN A 16 -2.42 -6.20 20.81
C GLN A 16 -3.45 -5.12 20.50
N PRO A 17 -3.03 -3.91 20.10
CA PRO A 17 -3.93 -3.06 19.35
C PRO A 17 -4.24 -3.81 18.06
N PHE A 18 -5.42 -4.42 17.98
CA PHE A 18 -5.99 -4.81 16.71
C PHE A 18 -6.36 -3.51 16.02
N VAL A 19 -5.43 -2.99 15.24
CA VAL A 19 -5.67 -1.88 14.33
C VAL A 19 -6.55 -2.42 13.21
N VAL A 20 -7.86 -2.49 13.46
CA VAL A 20 -8.87 -2.83 12.44
C VAL A 20 -9.24 -1.56 11.67
N GLY A 21 -8.21 -0.88 11.17
CA GLY A 21 -8.33 0.28 10.30
C GLY A 21 -7.19 0.20 9.31
N GLN A 22 -7.49 -0.14 8.06
CA GLN A 22 -6.56 0.13 6.97
C GLN A 22 -6.78 1.57 6.57
N PRO A 23 -5.89 2.52 6.95
CA PRO A 23 -6.00 3.88 6.49
C PRO A 23 -5.91 3.90 4.95
N ASN A 24 -6.48 4.94 4.35
CA ASN A 24 -6.38 5.15 2.93
C ASN A 24 -4.90 5.15 2.52
N HIS A 25 -4.58 4.39 1.48
CA HIS A 25 -3.21 4.21 1.04
C HIS A 25 -3.15 4.15 -0.48
N ARG A 26 -1.94 4.33 -1.01
CA ARG A 26 -1.64 4.14 -2.42
C ARG A 26 -0.32 3.40 -2.57
N CYS A 27 -0.13 2.71 -3.69
CA CYS A 27 1.18 2.14 -4.01
C CYS A 27 2.26 3.22 -3.95
N ARG A 28 3.39 2.89 -3.33
CA ARG A 28 4.62 3.67 -3.52
C ARG A 28 5.17 3.32 -4.91
N LEU A 29 5.24 4.33 -5.77
CA LEU A 29 5.81 4.18 -7.11
C LEU A 29 7.25 4.73 -7.13
N PRO A 30 8.11 4.24 -8.05
CA PRO A 30 9.41 4.84 -8.29
C PRO A 30 9.26 6.29 -8.76
N GLU A 31 10.23 7.15 -8.42
CA GLU A 31 10.16 8.56 -8.78
C GLU A 31 10.06 8.74 -10.30
N GLY A 32 9.09 9.55 -10.74
CA GLY A 32 8.83 9.81 -12.16
C GLY A 32 8.06 8.71 -12.90
N ARG A 33 7.55 7.69 -12.20
CA ARG A 33 6.79 6.57 -12.80
C ARG A 33 5.33 6.55 -12.39
N GLU A 34 4.62 7.67 -12.61
CA GLU A 34 3.17 7.75 -12.37
C GLU A 34 2.35 6.94 -13.40
N ASP A 35 2.97 6.54 -14.51
CA ASP A 35 2.44 5.64 -15.55
C ASP A 35 2.03 4.26 -14.99
N LEU A 36 2.58 3.87 -13.84
CA LEU A 36 2.30 2.61 -13.18
C LEU A 36 1.04 2.65 -12.30
N SER A 37 0.47 3.83 -12.06
CA SER A 37 -0.74 3.97 -11.26
C SER A 37 -1.98 3.50 -12.05
N PRO A 38 -2.87 2.67 -11.46
CA PRO A 38 -4.12 2.29 -12.11
C PRO A 38 -5.04 3.48 -12.33
N ILE A 39 -5.77 3.49 -13.45
CA ILE A 39 -6.69 4.57 -13.79
C ILE A 39 -8.10 4.26 -13.24
N ASN A 40 -8.74 5.26 -12.63
CA ASN A 40 -10.09 5.16 -12.04
C ASN A 40 -11.19 4.68 -13.01
N GLU A 41 -10.96 4.80 -14.32
CA GLU A 41 -11.90 4.36 -15.36
C GLU A 41 -11.94 2.81 -15.48
N PHE A 42 -10.86 2.12 -15.10
CA PHE A 42 -10.70 0.68 -15.29
C PHE A 42 -10.53 -0.10 -13.99
N ALA A 43 -10.00 0.53 -12.95
CA ALA A 43 -9.73 -0.10 -11.66
C ALA A 43 -10.74 0.38 -10.60
N THR A 44 -11.13 -0.53 -9.72
CA THR A 44 -11.90 -0.21 -8.52
C THR A 44 -11.05 0.60 -7.53
N PRO A 45 -11.68 1.34 -6.59
CA PRO A 45 -10.94 2.09 -5.56
C PRO A 45 -9.96 1.23 -4.75
N ASP A 46 -10.34 -0.03 -4.46
CA ASP A 46 -9.49 -0.98 -3.75
C ASP A 46 -8.27 -1.40 -4.58
N GLU A 47 -8.45 -1.65 -5.88
CA GLU A 47 -7.35 -1.99 -6.80
C GLU A 47 -6.39 -0.82 -6.99
N MET A 48 -6.92 0.41 -7.08
CA MET A 48 -6.09 1.62 -7.13
C MET A 48 -5.25 1.83 -5.87
N SER A 49 -5.82 1.49 -4.72
CA SER A 49 -5.14 1.56 -3.43
C SER A 49 -4.07 0.48 -3.33
N CYS A 50 -4.39 -0.74 -3.79
CA CYS A 50 -3.65 -1.98 -3.50
C CYS A 50 -2.73 -2.49 -4.63
N GLN A 51 -2.86 -1.97 -5.84
CA GLN A 51 -2.24 -2.57 -7.03
C GLN A 51 -1.62 -1.49 -7.92
N GLN A 52 -0.68 -1.93 -8.73
CA GLN A 52 0.00 -1.12 -9.75
C GLN A 52 0.09 -1.92 -11.04
N TYR A 53 0.26 -1.24 -12.17
CA TYR A 53 0.59 -1.92 -13.41
C TYR A 53 1.98 -2.55 -13.35
N ASN A 54 2.14 -3.65 -14.08
CA ASN A 54 3.44 -4.29 -14.21
C ASN A 54 4.41 -3.40 -14.99
N ALA A 55 5.47 -2.94 -14.32
CA ALA A 55 6.44 -2.01 -14.90
C ALA A 55 7.12 -2.55 -16.17
N THR A 56 7.32 -3.87 -16.26
CA THR A 56 7.91 -4.51 -17.44
C THR A 56 6.96 -4.41 -18.65
N GLU A 57 5.66 -4.65 -18.43
CA GLU A 57 4.66 -4.58 -19.50
C GLU A 57 4.45 -3.14 -19.97
N VAL A 58 4.44 -2.19 -19.04
CA VAL A 58 4.34 -0.76 -19.36
C VAL A 58 5.58 -0.29 -20.14
N ASP A 59 6.78 -0.69 -19.74
CA ASP A 59 8.01 -0.33 -20.46
C ASP A 59 8.05 -0.94 -21.88
N GLN A 60 7.62 -2.19 -22.02
CA GLN A 60 7.46 -2.82 -23.34
C GLN A 60 6.46 -2.07 -24.21
N LEU A 61 5.33 -1.64 -23.63
CA LEU A 61 4.30 -0.86 -24.32
C LEU A 61 4.86 0.48 -24.81
N LEU A 62 5.51 1.25 -23.93
CA LEU A 62 6.10 2.55 -24.26
C LEU A 62 7.16 2.44 -25.35
N ASN A 63 7.97 1.36 -25.33
CA ASN A 63 9.00 1.12 -26.32
C ASN A 63 8.45 0.61 -27.67
N SER A 64 7.23 0.04 -27.70
CA SER A 64 6.69 -0.66 -28.87
C SER A 64 6.16 0.24 -30.00
N SER A 65 6.27 1.58 -29.90
CA SER A 65 5.82 2.53 -30.94
C SER A 65 4.38 2.32 -31.41
N ILE A 66 3.51 1.82 -30.52
CA ILE A 66 2.07 1.76 -30.78
C ILE A 66 1.57 3.19 -30.92
N ASN A 67 0.84 3.48 -31.99
CA ASN A 67 0.16 4.75 -32.16
C ASN A 67 -0.69 5.01 -30.91
N LEU A 68 -0.30 6.00 -30.10
CA LEU A 68 -0.90 6.41 -28.81
C LEU A 68 -2.42 6.71 -28.88
N ILE A 69 -3.02 6.64 -30.07
CA ILE A 69 -4.45 6.79 -30.32
C ILE A 69 -5.28 5.80 -29.48
N ASN A 70 -4.74 4.60 -29.17
CA ASN A 70 -5.43 3.56 -28.37
C ASN A 70 -4.80 3.27 -27.01
N GLU A 71 -3.95 4.16 -26.47
CA GLU A 71 -3.23 3.94 -25.20
C GLU A 71 -4.15 3.41 -24.08
N ARG A 72 -5.33 4.01 -23.92
CA ARG A 72 -6.33 3.61 -22.92
C ARG A 72 -6.84 2.16 -23.07
N GLU A 73 -6.99 1.68 -24.30
CA GLU A 73 -7.46 0.31 -24.56
C GLU A 73 -6.40 -0.72 -24.15
N TYR A 74 -5.12 -0.38 -24.34
CA TYR A 74 -4.00 -1.21 -23.88
C TYR A 74 -3.84 -1.17 -22.36
N LEU A 75 -4.01 0.00 -21.73
CA LEU A 75 -3.96 0.12 -20.27
C LEU A 75 -5.05 -0.71 -19.58
N ARG A 76 -6.20 -0.91 -20.23
CA ARG A 76 -7.26 -1.83 -19.76
C ARG A 76 -6.83 -3.30 -19.80
N ASN A 77 -5.94 -3.68 -20.71
CA ASN A 77 -5.49 -5.06 -20.88
C ASN A 77 -4.21 -5.37 -20.10
N LEU A 78 -3.53 -4.36 -19.54
CA LEU A 78 -2.35 -4.56 -18.70
C LEU A 78 -2.69 -5.31 -17.42
N SER A 79 -1.74 -6.10 -16.94
CA SER A 79 -1.90 -6.81 -15.68
C SER A 79 -1.69 -5.88 -14.49
N LEU A 80 -2.60 -5.96 -13.53
CA LEU A 80 -2.45 -5.35 -12.21
C LEU A 80 -1.71 -6.34 -11.30
N ILE A 81 -0.65 -5.86 -10.67
CA ILE A 81 0.16 -6.61 -9.71
C ILE A 81 0.13 -5.92 -8.35
N SER A 82 0.43 -6.67 -7.29
CA SER A 82 0.62 -6.09 -5.96
C SER A 82 1.79 -5.10 -5.96
N CYS A 83 1.69 -4.01 -5.19
CA CYS A 83 2.73 -2.99 -5.14
C CYS A 83 4.08 -3.57 -4.73
N GLN A 84 5.13 -3.19 -5.46
CA GLN A 84 6.47 -3.74 -5.25
C GLN A 84 7.31 -2.92 -4.27
N MET A 85 7.03 -1.62 -4.10
CA MET A 85 7.83 -0.71 -3.26
C MET A 85 7.11 -0.30 -1.95
N GLY A 86 6.06 -1.04 -1.57
CA GLY A 86 5.25 -0.75 -0.39
C GLY A 86 4.17 0.31 -0.64
N TRP A 87 3.76 0.98 0.44
CA TRP A 87 2.59 1.85 0.48
C TRP A 87 2.94 3.25 0.96
N ILE A 88 2.20 4.23 0.47
CA ILE A 88 2.16 5.59 1.02
C ILE A 88 0.77 5.74 1.65
N TYR A 89 0.74 6.01 2.95
CA TYR A 89 -0.49 6.21 3.70
C TYR A 89 -0.85 7.70 3.74
N ASP A 90 -2.14 8.00 3.72
CA ASP A 90 -2.60 9.37 3.96
C ASP A 90 -2.46 9.72 5.45
N ASP A 91 -1.56 10.64 5.75
CA ASP A 91 -1.31 11.18 7.09
C ASP A 91 -2.46 12.08 7.62
N ASN A 92 -3.51 12.30 6.81
CA ASN A 92 -4.64 13.14 7.20
C ASN A 92 -5.54 12.49 8.26
N ILE A 93 -5.49 11.16 8.39
CA ILE A 93 -6.31 10.39 9.32
C ILE A 93 -5.39 9.81 10.42
N TYR A 94 -4.72 10.68 11.17
CA TYR A 94 -4.20 10.31 12.49
C TYR A 94 -5.37 10.27 13.48
N ILE A 95 -6.23 9.27 13.35
CA ILE A 95 -7.14 8.89 14.43
C ILE A 95 -6.78 7.46 14.84
N ASP A 96 -5.93 7.44 15.86
CA ASP A 96 -6.01 6.48 16.96
C ASP A 96 -5.34 5.12 16.80
N THR A 97 -4.16 5.07 16.19
CA THR A 97 -3.22 3.98 16.50
C THR A 97 -1.83 4.51 16.79
N LEU A 98 -1.53 4.54 18.09
CA LEU A 98 -0.20 4.51 18.70
C LEU A 98 0.74 3.70 17.76
N VAL A 99 1.84 4.24 17.22
CA VAL A 99 3.01 4.73 17.93
C VAL A 99 3.72 5.79 17.10
N THR A 100 4.04 6.89 17.78
CA THR A 100 4.90 8.00 17.38
C THR A 100 6.14 7.54 16.61
N GLU A 101 6.31 8.01 15.38
CA GLU A 101 7.53 7.85 14.61
C GLU A 101 8.70 8.52 15.37
N LYS A 102 9.58 7.73 15.99
CA LYS A 102 10.74 8.27 16.69
C LYS A 102 11.80 8.61 15.65
N LYS A 103 11.89 9.89 15.29
CA LYS A 103 13.02 10.47 14.57
C LYS A 103 14.25 10.42 15.48
N ILE A 104 15.17 9.51 15.20
CA ILE A 104 16.48 9.47 15.88
C ILE A 104 17.33 10.56 15.22
N ILE A 105 17.74 11.54 16.02
CA ILE A 105 18.73 12.58 15.68
C ILE A 105 20.12 11.97 15.73
#